data_AF-A0A0R1YY43-F1
#
_entry.id   AF-A0A0R1YY43-F1
#
_cell.length_a   1.000
_cell.length_b   1.000
_cell.length_c   1.000
_cell.angle_alpha   90.00
_cell.angle_beta   90.00
_cell.angle_gamma   90.00
#
_symmetry.space_group_name_H-M   'P 1'
#
loop_
_entity.id
_entity.type
_entity.pdbx_description
1 polymer ?
#
loop_
_entity_poly.entity_id
_entity_poly.type
_entity_poly.pdbx_seq_one_letter_code
_entity_poly.pdbx_strand_id
1 'polypeptide(L)' 'MGLFGYYVIQGVDSKKTNYHDWWFIKPNKNFSKIRFGFITIPQNDIPKHEPAYYANKVATRTSLVTAILH' A
#
# COMPACT_ATOMS: atom_id res chain seq x y z
N MET A 1 -14.49 -14.25 11.83
CA MET A 1 -14.62 -12.87 11.31
C MET A 1 -13.23 -12.41 10.89
N GLY A 2 -12.95 -12.32 9.59
CA GLY A 2 -11.61 -11.99 9.10
C GLY A 2 -11.28 -10.52 9.33
N LEU A 3 -10.15 -10.25 10.01
CA LEU A 3 -9.55 -8.93 10.13
C LEU A 3 -9.13 -8.44 8.73
N PHE A 4 -9.89 -7.54 8.12
CA PHE A 4 -9.45 -6.82 6.91
C PHE A 4 -8.50 -5.69 7.31
N GLY A 5 -7.30 -6.10 7.76
CA GLY A 5 -6.19 -5.20 8.08
C GLY A 5 -5.54 -4.61 6.83
N TYR A 6 -4.59 -3.70 7.05
CA TYR A 6 -3.72 -3.22 5.98
C TYR A 6 -2.57 -4.20 5.77
N TYR A 7 -2.31 -4.55 4.52
CA TYR A 7 -1.05 -5.15 4.12
C TYR A 7 -0.04 -4.03 3.96
N VAL A 8 1.11 -4.20 4.58
CA VAL A 8 2.23 -3.25 4.50
C VAL A 8 3.40 -3.98 3.87
N ILE A 9 3.93 -3.41 2.79
CA ILE A 9 5.07 -3.96 2.06
C ILE A 9 6.15 -2.89 2.03
N GLN A 10 7.36 -3.26 2.42
CA GLN A 10 8.52 -2.38 2.33
C GLN A 10 9.41 -2.84 1.17
N GLY A 11 9.87 -1.90 0.37
CA GLY A 11 10.82 -2.14 -0.71
C GLY A 11 11.93 -1.09 -0.71
N VAL A 12 13.02 -1.41 -1.39
CA VAL A 12 14.13 -0.48 -1.63
C VAL A 12 14.27 -0.30 -3.13
N ASP A 13 14.26 0.95 -3.61
CA ASP A 13 14.59 1.24 -4.99
C ASP A 13 16.11 1.12 -5.18
N SER A 14 16.53 0.31 -6.14
CA SER A 14 17.96 0.13 -6.47
C SER A 14 18.65 1.41 -6.91
N LYS A 15 17.90 2.43 -7.35
CA LYS A 15 18.41 3.77 -7.69
C LYS A 15 18.45 4.74 -6.51
N LYS A 16 17.79 4.42 -5.39
CA LYS A 16 17.70 5.25 -4.18
C LYS A 16 17.88 4.39 -2.93
N THR A 17 19.05 3.77 -2.82
CA THR A 17 19.36 2.79 -1.76
C THR A 17 19.20 3.33 -0.33
N ASN A 18 19.28 4.64 -0.13
CA ASN A 18 19.11 5.28 1.18
C ASN A 18 17.65 5.55 1.57
N TYR A 19 16.70 5.15 0.72
CA TYR A 19 15.26 5.36 0.92
C TYR A 19 14.51 4.05 0.81
N HIS A 20 13.46 3.91 1.63
CA HIS A 20 12.52 2.81 1.59
C HIS A 20 11.17 3.30 1.10
N ASP A 21 10.58 2.52 0.20
CA ASP A 21 9.20 2.67 -0.23
C ASP A 21 8.31 1.78 0.63
N TRP A 22 7.40 2.41 1.36
CA TRP A 22 6.38 1.73 2.15
C TRP A 22 5.06 1.78 1.40
N TRP A 23 4.56 0.61 1.02
CA TRP A 23 3.29 0.43 0.32
C TRP A 23 2.22 -0.05 1.30
N PHE A 24 1.04 0.57 1.24
CA PHE A 24 -0.08 0.28 2.12
C PHE A 24 -1.28 -0.13 1.29
N ILE A 25 -1.77 -1.35 1.51
CA ILE A 25 -2.81 -1.98 0.70
C ILE A 25 -3.93 -2.46 1.60
N LYS A 26 -5.17 -2.03 1.34
CA LYS A 26 -6.36 -2.51 2.04
C LYS A 26 -7.41 -2.95 1.03
N PRO A 27 -7.56 -4.25 0.79
CA PRO A 27 -8.70 -4.76 0.04
C PRO A 27 -9.98 -4.60 0.87
N ASN A 28 -11.11 -4.39 0.18
CA ASN A 28 -12.42 -4.53 0.81
C ASN A 28 -12.81 -6.01 0.96
N LYS A 29 -13.95 -6.28 1.62
CA LYS A 29 -14.45 -7.63 1.94
C LYS A 29 -14.49 -8.60 0.75
N ASN A 30 -14.67 -8.09 -0.47
CA ASN A 30 -14.81 -8.88 -1.69
C ASN A 30 -13.68 -8.63 -2.71
N PHE A 31 -12.61 -7.94 -2.29
CA PHE A 31 -11.50 -7.51 -3.14
C PHE A 31 -11.93 -6.72 -4.39
N SER A 32 -13.15 -6.18 -4.46
CA SER A 32 -13.65 -5.44 -5.61
C SER A 32 -13.06 -4.04 -5.71
N LYS A 33 -12.75 -3.45 -4.55
CA LYS A 33 -12.03 -2.18 -4.41
C LYS A 33 -10.85 -2.39 -3.48
N ILE A 34 -9.72 -1.82 -3.84
CA ILE A 34 -8.48 -1.92 -3.09
C ILE A 34 -8.02 -0.50 -2.80
N ARG A 35 -7.97 -0.13 -1.53
CA ARG A 35 -7.32 1.11 -1.11
C ARG A 35 -5.82 0.91 -1.15
N PHE A 36 -5.11 1.88 -1.70
CA PHE A 36 -3.69 1.78 -1.97
C PHE A 36 -3.01 3.13 -1.79
N GLY A 37 -1.74 3.11 -1.43
CA GLY A 37 -0.88 4.26 -1.45
C GLY A 37 0.52 3.91 -0.98
N PHE A 38 1.43 4.87 -1.05
CA PHE A 38 2.79 4.68 -0.62
C PHE A 38 3.40 5.95 -0.07
N ILE A 39 4.50 5.78 0.65
CA ILE A 39 5.40 6.86 1.02
C ILE A 39 6.84 6.39 0.83
N THR A 40 7.70 7.28 0.34
CA THR A 40 9.14 7.09 0.28
C THR A 40 9.77 7.89 1.42
N ILE A 41 10.51 7.22 2.31
CA ILE A 41 11.20 7.86 3.45
C ILE A 41 12.64 7.35 3.55
N PRO A 42 13.55 8.06 4.23
CA PRO A 42 14.90 7.54 4.49
C PRO A 42 14.85 6.15 5.15
N GLN A 43 15.84 5.31 4.85
CA GLN A 43 15.92 3.93 5.36
C GLN A 43 15.91 3.83 6.89
N ASN A 44 16.40 4.87 7.57
CA ASN A 44 16.45 4.93 9.04
C ASN A 44 15.15 5.46 9.66
N ASP A 45 14.18 5.88 8.84
CA ASP A 45 12.91 6.43 9.29
C ASP A 45 11.78 5.40 9.15
N ILE A 46 10.70 5.63 9.90
CA ILE A 46 9.45 4.87 9.81
C ILE A 46 8.26 5.78 9.48
N PRO A 47 7.18 5.26 8.87
CA PRO A 47 5.97 6.03 8.64
C PRO A 47 5.38 6.57 9.95
N LYS A 48 5.09 7.87 10.00
CA LYS A 48 4.62 8.57 11.22
C LYS A 48 3.13 8.42 11.48
N HIS A 49 2.36 8.01 10.48
CA HIS A 49 0.90 7.88 10.56
C HIS A 49 0.46 6.43 10.36
N GLU A 50 -0.79 6.14 10.71
CA GLU A 50 -1.39 4.84 10.45
C GLU A 50 -1.51 4.56 8.93
N PRO A 51 -1.48 3.28 8.50
CA PRO A 51 -1.64 2.90 7.08
C PRO A 51 -2.85 3.53 6.38
N ALA A 52 -3.93 3.81 7.11
CA ALA A 52 -5.14 4.44 6.58
C ALA A 52 -4.91 5.85 6.04
N TYR A 53 -3.93 6.58 6.60
CA TYR A 53 -3.53 7.91 6.15
C TYR A 53 -2.89 7.86 4.76
N TYR A 54 -2.03 6.87 4.52
CA TYR A 54 -1.30 6.75 3.26
C TYR A 54 -2.09 6.06 2.15
N ALA A 55 -2.96 5.09 2.49
CA ALA A 55 -3.80 4.37 1.52
C ALA A 55 -5.02 5.19 1.06
N ASN A 56 -4.76 6.30 0.39
CA ASN A 56 -5.75 7.30 -0.02
C ASN A 56 -6.27 7.12 -1.45
N LYS A 57 -5.63 6.27 -2.26
CA LYS A 57 -6.09 5.95 -3.62
C LYS A 57 -6.97 4.71 -3.62
N VAL A 58 -7.86 4.60 -4.61
CA VAL A 58 -8.74 3.44 -4.77
C VAL A 58 -8.51 2.84 -6.15
N ALA A 59 -8.05 1.59 -6.18
CA ALA A 59 -7.99 0.77 -7.38
C ALA A 59 -9.21 -0.15 -7.47
N THR A 60 -9.67 -0.41 -8.69
CA THR A 60 -10.78 -1.33 -8.97
C THR A 60 -10.22 -2.64 -9.49
N ARG A 61 -10.67 -3.77 -8.92
CA ARG A 61 -10.25 -5.09 -9.37
C ARG A 61 -10.84 -5.43 -10.73
N THR A 62 -10.00 -5.81 -11.68
CA THR A 62 -10.38 -6.22 -13.04
C THR A 62 -10.24 -7.72 -13.26
N SER A 63 -9.39 -8.40 -12.50
CA SER A 63 -9.22 -9.86 -12.53
C SER A 63 -8.89 -10.43 -11.14
N LEU A 64 -8.75 -11.75 -11.00
CA LEU A 64 -8.34 -12.36 -9.74
C LEU A 64 -6.95 -11.88 -9.24
N VAL A 65 -6.09 -11.41 -10.15
CA VAL A 65 -4.70 -11.00 -9.86
C VAL A 65 -4.41 -9.53 -10.23
N THR A 66 -5.38 -8.81 -10.77
CA THR A 66 -5.17 -7.45 -11.33
C THR A 66 -6.18 -6.46 -10.79
N ALA A 67 -5.69 -5.28 -10.42
CA ALA A 67 -6.50 -4.10 -10.14
C ALA A 67 -5.89 -2.88 -10.84
N ILE A 68 -6.76 -2.01 -11.33
CA ILE A 68 -6.38 -0.80 -12.07
C ILE A 68 -6.66 0.41 -11.20
N LEU A 69 -5.65 1.27 -11.09
CA LEU A 69 -5.80 2.61 -10.55
C LEU A 69 -6.28 3.53 -11.68
N HIS A 70 -7.43 4.16 -11.49
CA HIS A 70 -7.98 5.16 -12.42
C HIS A 70 -7.55 6.57 -12.04
#